data_AF-A0A946HME0-F1
#
_entry.id   AF-A0A946HME0-F1
#
_cell.length_a   1.000
_cell.length_b   1.000
_cell.length_c   1.000
_cell.angle_alpha   90.00
_cell.angle_beta   90.00
_cell.angle_gamma   90.00
#
_symmetry.space_group_name_H-M   'P 1'
#
loop_
_entity.id
_entity.type
_entity.pdbx_description
1 polymer ?
#
loop_
_entity_poly.entity_id
_entity_poly.type
_entity_poly.pdbx_seq_one_letter_code
_entity_poly.pdbx_strand_id
1 'polypeptide(L)' 'AGHGCAILNMQPLTQQSYEGGSLVGLPISDPLPPLTLAIAYDKSRPRRLVQHFVDACRKHFSDAGSKRCIVGEVTR' A
#
# COMPACT_ATOMS: atom_id res chain seq x y z
N ALA A 1 -1.58 -11.36 -21.46
CA ALA A 1 -2.62 -11.54 -20.43
C ALA A 1 -3.06 -13.01 -20.29
N GLY A 2 -3.65 -13.42 -19.15
CA GLY A 2 -4.34 -14.71 -19.02
C GLY A 2 -3.58 -15.87 -18.37
N HIS A 3 -2.37 -15.66 -17.83
CA HIS A 3 -1.58 -16.73 -17.19
C HIS A 3 -2.00 -17.07 -15.74
N GLY A 4 -2.96 -16.33 -15.18
CA GLY A 4 -3.47 -16.56 -13.82
C GLY A 4 -3.77 -15.27 -13.07
N CYS A 5 -3.79 -15.37 -11.75
CA CYS A 5 -3.99 -14.27 -10.81
C CYS A 5 -2.79 -14.13 -9.85
N ALA A 6 -2.71 -13.00 -9.17
CA ALA A 6 -1.72 -12.75 -8.13
C ALA A 6 -2.40 -12.16 -6.89
N ILE A 7 -1.89 -12.51 -5.71
CA ILE A 7 -2.29 -11.89 -4.46
C ILE A 7 -1.36 -10.69 -4.21
N LEU A 8 -1.96 -9.53 -3.96
CA LEU A 8 -1.24 -8.28 -3.76
C LEU A 8 -1.50 -7.76 -2.36
N ASN A 9 -0.42 -7.29 -1.72
CA ASN A 9 -0.50 -6.61 -0.44
C ASN A 9 -0.98 -5.15 -0.56
N MET A 10 -0.80 -4.54 -1.73
CA MET A 10 -1.18 -3.15 -2.00
C MET A 10 -1.97 -3.02 -3.30
N GLN A 11 -2.84 -2.03 -3.34
CA GLN A 11 -3.66 -1.66 -4.48
C GLN A 11 -2.86 -0.79 -5.47
N PRO A 12 -2.67 -1.22 -6.73
CA PRO A 12 -2.10 -0.37 -7.76
C PRO A 12 -3.02 0.82 -8.07
N LEU A 13 -2.41 1.96 -8.41
CA LEU A 13 -3.12 3.19 -8.80
C LEU A 13 -3.77 3.10 -10.19
N THR A 14 -3.44 2.08 -10.97
CA THR A 14 -3.96 1.87 -12.32
C THR A 14 -4.48 0.44 -12.47
N GLN A 15 -5.51 0.30 -13.30
CA GLN A 15 -6.07 -0.99 -13.72
C GLN A 15 -5.48 -1.45 -15.06
N GLN A 16 -4.31 -0.93 -15.43
CA GLN A 16 -3.64 -1.25 -16.68
C GLN A 16 -2.27 -1.87 -16.43
N SER A 17 -2.02 -3.00 -17.07
CA SER A 17 -0.71 -3.63 -17.16
C SER A 17 0.23 -2.85 -18.09
N TYR A 18 1.54 -3.13 -18.01
CA TYR A 18 2.52 -2.48 -18.90
C TYR A 18 2.29 -2.77 -20.39
N GLU A 19 1.72 -3.93 -20.74
CA GLU A 19 1.33 -4.25 -22.13
C GLU A 19 0.03 -3.56 -22.57
N GLY A 20 -0.55 -2.70 -21.74
CA GLY A 20 -1.78 -1.97 -22.03
C GLY A 20 -3.07 -2.76 -21.72
N GLY A 21 -2.98 -4.02 -21.32
CA GLY A 21 -4.12 -4.86 -20.95
C GLY A 21 -4.77 -4.42 -19.63
N SER A 22 -6.10 -4.51 -19.55
CA SER A 22 -6.86 -4.19 -18.34
C SER A 22 -6.76 -5.31 -17.28
N LEU A 23 -6.72 -4.92 -16.01
CA LEU A 23 -6.65 -5.78 -14.83
C LEU A 23 -7.75 -5.39 -13.85
N VAL A 24 -8.25 -6.36 -13.09
CA VAL A 24 -9.23 -6.14 -12.02
C VAL A 24 -8.64 -6.53 -10.67
N GLY A 25 -8.86 -5.70 -9.66
CA GLY A 25 -8.56 -6.03 -8.26
C GLY A 25 -9.82 -6.55 -7.56
N LEU A 26 -9.71 -7.69 -6.87
CA LEU A 26 -10.81 -8.26 -6.09
C LEU A 26 -10.41 -8.32 -4.60
N PRO A 27 -11.30 -7.91 -3.67
CA PRO A 27 -11.01 -8.02 -2.25
C PRO A 27 -11.02 -9.48 -1.80
N ILE A 28 -10.15 -9.81 -0.84
CA ILE A 28 -10.21 -11.10 -0.14
C ILE A 28 -11.30 -11.01 0.92
N SER A 29 -12.29 -11.90 0.87
CA SER A 29 -13.45 -11.88 1.77
C SER A 29 -13.13 -12.36 3.19
N ASP A 30 -12.15 -13.26 3.33
CA ASP A 30 -11.73 -13.77 4.62
C ASP A 30 -11.05 -12.67 5.45
N PRO A 31 -11.31 -12.61 6.77
CA PRO A 31 -10.62 -11.67 7.64
C PRO A 31 -9.13 -12.04 7.70
N LEU A 32 -8.27 -11.13 7.24
CA LEU A 32 -6.82 -11.28 7.28
C LEU A 32 -6.21 -10.29 8.29
N PRO A 33 -5.09 -10.65 8.93
CA PRO A 33 -4.36 -9.69 9.75
C PRO A 33 -3.90 -8.50 8.88
N PRO A 34 -3.93 -7.27 9.41
CA PRO A 34 -3.51 -6.10 8.64
C PRO A 34 -2.00 -6.13 8.37
N LEU A 35 -1.59 -5.69 7.17
CA LEU A 35 -0.19 -5.51 6.85
C LEU A 35 0.40 -4.38 7.69
N THR A 36 1.49 -4.66 8.42
CA THR A 36 2.22 -3.65 9.18
C THR A 36 3.42 -3.16 8.38
N LEU A 37 3.41 -1.88 7.99
CA LEU A 37 4.60 -1.22 7.43
C LEU A 37 5.51 -0.72 8.55
N ALA A 38 6.79 -1.05 8.48
CA ALA A 38 7.78 -0.66 9.48
C ALA A 38 8.83 0.29 8.90
N ILE A 39 9.25 1.26 9.70
CA ILE A 39 10.40 2.14 9.40
C ILE A 39 11.45 1.95 10.49
N ALA A 40 12.68 1.61 10.09
CA ALA A 40 13.81 1.40 10.99
C ALA A 40 14.84 2.50 10.81
N TYR A 41 15.36 3.01 11.92
CA TYR A 41 16.43 4.00 11.97
C TYR A 41 17.19 3.91 13.29
N ASP A 42 18.43 4.43 13.32
CA ASP A 42 19.23 4.48 14.55
C ASP A 42 18.61 5.48 15.55
N LYS A 43 18.02 4.93 16.60
CA LYS A 43 17.39 5.70 17.67
C LYS A 43 18.41 6.27 18.67
N SER A 44 19.65 5.77 18.69
CA SER A 44 20.70 6.29 19.56
C SER A 44 21.23 7.64 19.07
N ARG A 45 21.05 7.94 17.77
CA ARG A 45 21.50 9.18 17.12
C ARG A 45 20.43 9.73 16.16
N PRO A 46 19.30 10.25 16.70
CA PRO A 46 18.18 10.70 15.88
C PRO A 46 18.50 12.03 15.18
N ARG A 47 19.07 11.94 13.98
CA ARG A 47 19.30 13.12 13.13
C ARG A 47 17.96 13.80 12.86
N ARG A 48 17.89 15.13 13.00
CA ARG A 48 16.67 15.92 12.76
C ARG A 48 16.00 15.60 11.42
N LEU A 49 16.79 15.41 10.36
CA LEU A 49 16.29 15.02 9.04
C LEU A 49 15.59 13.65 9.04
N VAL A 50 16.16 12.66 9.74
CA VAL A 50 15.56 11.32 9.87
C VAL A 50 14.24 11.41 10.61
N GLN A 51 14.18 12.21 11.68
CA GLN A 51 12.95 12.40 12.44
C GLN A 51 11.86 13.05 11.58
N HIS A 52 12.18 14.10 10.81
CA HIS A 52 11.25 14.71 9.85
C HIS A 52 10.70 13.70 8.85
N PHE A 53 11.55 12.82 8.31
CA PHE A 53 11.10 11.77 7.39
C PHE A 53 10.17 10.76 8.07
N VAL A 54 10.53 10.28 9.27
CA VAL A 54 9.71 9.35 10.06
C VAL A 54 8.34 9.94 10.36
N ASP A 55 8.28 11.22 10.74
CA ASP A 55 7.03 11.91 11.05
C ASP A 55 6.18 12.11 9.79
N ALA A 56 6.81 12.42 8.65
CA ALA A 56 6.12 12.50 7.37
C ALA A 56 5.52 11.15 6.94
N CYS A 57 6.26 10.05 7.09
CA CYS A 57 5.74 8.70 6.83
C CYS A 57 4.56 8.37 7.73
N ARG A 58 4.68 8.58 9.05
CA ARG A 58 3.60 8.31 10.00
C ARG A 58 2.34 9.09 9.66
N LYS A 59 2.49 10.39 9.37
CA LYS A 59 1.37 11.25 8.97
C LYS A 59 0.70 10.74 7.69
N HIS A 60 1.48 10.43 6.66
CA HIS A 60 0.95 9.94 5.39
C HIS A 60 0.14 8.65 5.57
N PHE A 61 0.61 7.72 6.39
CA PHE A 61 -0.06 6.44 6.61
C PHE A 61 -1.17 6.48 7.67
N SER A 62 -1.22 7.50 8.54
CA SER A 62 -2.35 7.72 9.47
C SER A 62 -3.55 8.40 8.82
N ASP A 63 -3.34 9.19 7.76
CA ASP A 63 -4.42 9.89 7.07
C ASP A 63 -5.35 8.90 6.34
N ALA A 64 -6.65 9.23 6.21
CA ALA A 64 -7.65 8.40 5.54
C ALA A 64 -7.26 8.01 4.10
N GLY A 65 -6.35 8.77 3.48
CA GLY A 65 -5.80 8.47 2.16
C GLY A 65 -5.00 7.17 2.08
N SER A 66 -4.41 6.70 3.17
CA SER A 66 -3.61 5.46 3.18
C SER A 66 -4.42 4.20 2.90
N LYS A 67 -5.73 4.23 3.16
CA LYS A 67 -6.66 3.15 2.80
C LYS A 67 -6.66 2.87 1.30
N ARG A 68 -6.39 3.88 0.46
CA ARG A 68 -6.26 3.74 -1.00
C ARG A 68 -5.09 2.86 -1.42
N CYS A 69 -4.09 2.68 -0.55
CA CYS A 69 -2.95 1.81 -0.81
C CYS A 69 -3.27 0.33 -0.60
N ILE A 70 -4.39 -0.02 0.04
CA ILE A 70 -4.69 -1.40 0.47
C ILE A 70 -6.06 -1.86 -0.04
N VAL A 71 -7.03 -0.95 -0.17
CA VAL A 71 -8.39 -1.26 -0.61
C VAL A 71 -8.70 -0.43 -1.86
N GLY A 72 -8.94 -1.11 -2.99
CA GLY A 72 -9.54 -0.49 -4.17
C GLY A 72 -11.03 -0.23 -3.92
N GLU A 73 -11.56 0.87 -4.47
CA GLU A 73 -13.02 1.06 -4.54
C GLU A 73 -13.62 -0.06 -5.39
N VAL A 74 -14.54 -0.83 -4.81
CA VAL A 74 -15.27 -1.87 -5.54
C VAL A 74 -16.36 -1.17 -6.34
N THR A 75 -16.06 -0.78 -7.57
CA THR A 75 -17.11 -0.40 -8.52
C THR A 75 -17.77 -1.68 -9.02
N ARG A 76 -19.00 -1.92 -8.59
CA ARG A 76 -19.86 -2.99 -9.12
C ARG A 76 -20.34 -2.68 -10.53
#